data_AF-T0SBU5-F1
#
_entry.id   AF-T0SBU5-F1
#
_cell.length_a   1.000
_cell.length_b   1.000
_cell.length_c   1.000
_cell.angle_alpha   90.00
_cell.angle_beta   90.00
_cell.angle_gamma   90.00
#
_symmetry.space_group_name_H-M   'P 1'
#
loop_
_entity.id
_entity.type
_entity.pdbx_description
1 polymer ?
#
loop_
_entity_poly.entity_id
_entity_poly.type
_entity_poly.pdbx_seq_one_letter_code
_entity_poly.pdbx_strand_id
1 'polypeptide(L)'
;MAVIKKKKKAVPTSSAFKTKAKEQLKKIFLSSQGLPIFLTISIIGILFVLFRMKGVELNYNITSINRDIEQVVVEGKELKARKARMLSVNNLRKMAKKFDLSEPKQHQIIVIP
;
A
#
# COMPACT_ATOMS: atom_id res chain seq x y z
N MET A 1 -20.26 -53.51 -68.97
CA MET A 1 -19.04 -53.14 -68.19
C MET A 1 -19.27 -51.78 -67.55
N ALA A 2 -19.56 -51.75 -66.24
CA ALA A 2 -19.84 -50.54 -65.49
C ALA A 2 -18.59 -50.10 -64.73
N VAL A 3 -18.08 -48.89 -65.01
CA VAL A 3 -16.95 -48.31 -64.28
C VAL A 3 -17.48 -47.30 -63.27
N ILE A 4 -17.52 -47.73 -62.01
CA ILE A 4 -17.91 -46.92 -60.84
C ILE A 4 -16.75 -45.97 -60.51
N LYS A 5 -16.91 -44.66 -60.77
CA LYS A 5 -15.98 -43.62 -60.29
C LYS A 5 -16.24 -43.34 -58.80
N LYS A 6 -15.35 -43.82 -57.93
CA LYS A 6 -15.29 -43.49 -56.49
C LYS A 6 -15.10 -41.98 -56.28
N LYS A 7 -16.08 -41.29 -55.69
CA LYS A 7 -15.92 -39.95 -55.11
C LYS A 7 -15.02 -40.03 -53.88
N LYS A 8 -13.83 -39.42 -53.96
CA LYS A 8 -12.94 -39.22 -52.80
C LYS A 8 -13.62 -38.24 -51.82
N LYS A 9 -13.92 -38.71 -50.60
CA LYS A 9 -14.38 -37.87 -49.48
C LYS A 9 -13.22 -36.97 -49.03
N ALA A 10 -13.45 -35.66 -49.01
CA ALA A 10 -12.50 -34.69 -48.47
C ALA A 10 -12.52 -34.73 -46.93
N VAL A 11 -11.33 -34.84 -46.33
CA VAL A 11 -11.11 -34.79 -44.88
C VAL A 11 -11.21 -33.32 -44.42
N PRO A 12 -12.01 -32.98 -43.38
CA PRO A 12 -12.06 -31.61 -42.88
C PRO A 12 -10.79 -31.29 -42.11
N THR A 13 -10.01 -30.35 -42.61
CA THR A 13 -8.80 -29.80 -42.00
C THR A 13 -9.15 -28.92 -40.79
N SER A 14 -8.67 -29.30 -39.62
CA SER A 14 -8.85 -28.57 -38.33
C SER A 14 -8.33 -27.13 -38.35
N SER A 15 -7.51 -26.76 -39.35
CA SER A 15 -7.04 -25.39 -39.60
C SER A 15 -8.13 -24.44 -40.06
N ALA A 16 -9.18 -24.93 -40.75
CA ALA A 16 -10.27 -24.11 -41.27
C ALA A 16 -11.21 -23.58 -40.17
N PHE A 17 -11.30 -24.28 -39.03
CA PHE A 17 -12.10 -23.83 -37.89
C PHE A 17 -11.37 -22.71 -37.12
N LYS A 18 -10.04 -22.82 -37.00
CA LYS A 18 -9.18 -21.83 -36.34
C LYS A 18 -9.13 -20.49 -37.09
N THR A 19 -9.15 -20.53 -38.42
CA THR A 19 -9.21 -19.33 -39.27
C THR A 19 -10.59 -18.67 -39.23
N LYS A 20 -11.69 -19.45 -39.31
CA LYS A 20 -13.06 -18.92 -39.18
C LYS A 20 -13.33 -18.28 -37.82
N ALA A 21 -12.86 -18.88 -36.72
CA ALA A 21 -12.99 -18.29 -35.39
C ALA A 21 -12.23 -16.95 -35.26
N LYS A 22 -11.02 -16.85 -35.83
CA LYS A 22 -10.26 -15.59 -35.88
C LYS A 22 -10.96 -14.51 -36.71
N GLU A 23 -11.56 -14.86 -37.84
CA GLU A 23 -12.28 -13.92 -38.69
C GLU A 23 -13.57 -13.42 -38.04
N GLN A 24 -14.30 -14.29 -37.34
CA GLN A 24 -15.51 -13.94 -36.59
C GLN A 24 -15.17 -13.04 -35.39
N LEU A 25 -14.10 -13.34 -34.64
CA LEU A 25 -13.60 -12.47 -33.57
C LEU A 25 -13.19 -11.10 -34.09
N LYS A 26 -12.46 -11.02 -35.22
CA LYS A 26 -12.12 -9.75 -35.84
C LYS A 26 -13.35 -8.96 -36.26
N LYS A 27 -14.39 -9.61 -36.81
CA LYS A 27 -15.65 -8.94 -37.19
C LYS A 27 -16.42 -8.43 -35.97
N ILE A 28 -16.41 -9.15 -34.86
CA ILE A 28 -17.07 -8.73 -33.61
C ILE A 28 -16.29 -7.59 -32.95
N PHE A 29 -14.95 -7.66 -32.95
CA PHE A 29 -14.07 -6.60 -32.43
C PHE A 29 -14.09 -5.32 -33.26
N LEU A 30 -14.18 -5.42 -34.59
CA LEU A 30 -14.26 -4.28 -35.52
C LEU A 30 -15.70 -3.86 -35.84
N SER A 31 -16.70 -4.48 -35.20
CA SER A 31 -18.09 -4.04 -35.29
C SER A 31 -18.27 -2.74 -34.53
N SER A 32 -19.05 -1.81 -35.08
CA SER A 32 -19.39 -0.51 -34.49
C SER A 32 -19.91 -0.60 -33.05
N GLN A 33 -20.48 -1.75 -32.67
CA GLN A 33 -21.04 -1.98 -31.34
C GLN A 33 -20.11 -2.79 -30.41
N GLY A 34 -19.21 -3.61 -30.96
CA GLY A 34 -18.28 -4.43 -30.17
C GLY A 34 -17.02 -3.69 -29.73
N LEU A 35 -16.53 -2.77 -30.56
CA LEU A 35 -15.37 -1.93 -30.26
C LEU A 35 -15.53 -1.09 -28.97
N PRO A 36 -16.62 -0.34 -28.75
CA PRO A 36 -16.78 0.44 -27.53
C PRO A 36 -16.86 -0.42 -26.26
N ILE A 37 -17.45 -1.62 -26.33
CA ILE A 37 -17.56 -2.55 -25.20
C ILE A 37 -16.18 -3.11 -24.82
N PHE A 38 -15.37 -3.47 -25.80
CA PHE A 38 -14.01 -3.94 -25.53
C PHE A 38 -13.16 -2.83 -24.91
N LEU A 39 -13.33 -1.59 -25.38
CA LEU A 39 -12.58 -0.44 -24.91
C LEU A 39 -12.91 -0.11 -23.45
N THR A 40 -14.19 -0.17 -23.05
CA THR A 40 -14.60 0.05 -21.65
C THR A 40 -14.08 -1.05 -20.72
N ILE A 41 -14.14 -2.32 -21.12
CA ILE A 41 -13.58 -3.44 -20.35
C ILE A 41 -12.06 -3.30 -20.20
N SER A 42 -11.37 -2.87 -21.26
CA SER A 42 -9.93 -2.59 -21.21
C SER A 42 -9.62 -1.47 -20.21
N ILE A 43 -10.40 -0.38 -20.19
CA ILE A 43 -10.22 0.72 -19.23
C ILE A 43 -10.44 0.24 -17.79
N ILE A 44 -11.49 -0.54 -17.55
CA ILE A 44 -11.80 -1.09 -16.22
C ILE A 44 -10.66 -2.02 -15.76
N GLY A 45 -10.14 -2.86 -16.66
CA GLY A 45 -9.01 -3.75 -16.36
C GLY A 45 -7.74 -2.99 -15.96
N ILE A 46 -7.41 -1.92 -16.69
CA ILE A 46 -6.25 -1.07 -16.37
C ILE A 46 -6.47 -0.36 -15.03
N LEU A 47 -7.67 0.20 -14.82
CA LEU A 47 -8.01 0.90 -13.58
C LEU A 47 -7.93 -0.02 -12.36
N PHE A 48 -8.38 -1.27 -12.48
CA PHE A 48 -8.26 -2.26 -11.41
C PHE A 48 -6.81 -2.51 -11.01
N VAL A 49 -5.92 -2.69 -11.99
CA VAL A 49 -4.48 -2.90 -11.73
C VAL A 49 -3.87 -1.67 -11.07
N LEU A 50 -4.19 -0.47 -11.57
CA LEU A 50 -3.72 0.78 -10.99
C LEU A 50 -4.19 0.96 -9.55
N PHE A 51 -5.46 0.66 -9.27
CA PHE A 51 -6.00 0.70 -7.91
C PHE A 51 -5.28 -0.30 -6.98
N ARG A 52 -4.98 -1.51 -7.48
CA ARG A 52 -4.22 -2.51 -6.73
C ARG A 52 -2.81 -2.04 -6.39
N MET A 53 -2.12 -1.40 -7.33
CA MET A 53 -0.78 -0.84 -7.12
C MET A 53 -0.80 0.36 -6.16
N LYS A 54 -1.78 1.27 -6.32
CA LYS A 54 -2.01 2.40 -5.40
C LYS A 54 -2.25 1.95 -3.96
N GLY A 55 -2.99 0.86 -3.76
CA GLY A 55 -3.22 0.30 -2.42
C GLY A 55 -1.95 -0.23 -1.76
N VAL A 56 -1.06 -0.85 -2.55
CA VAL A 56 0.23 -1.35 -2.05
C VAL A 56 1.15 -0.19 -1.66
N GLU A 57 1.26 0.84 -2.49
CA GLU A 57 2.04 2.05 -2.21
C GLU A 57 1.55 2.77 -0.94
N LEU A 58 0.23 2.92 -0.80
CA LEU A 58 -0.38 3.54 0.38
C LEU A 58 -0.05 2.76 1.65
N ASN A 59 -0.11 1.43 1.62
CA ASN A 59 0.23 0.60 2.77
C ASN A 59 1.70 0.75 3.18
N TYR A 60 2.62 0.88 2.23
CA TYR A 60 4.03 1.16 2.54
C TYR A 60 4.19 2.52 3.23
N ASN A 61 3.54 3.56 2.72
CA ASN A 61 3.58 4.90 3.32
C ASN A 61 2.95 4.93 4.71
N ILE A 62 1.82 4.25 4.92
CA ILE A 62 1.20 4.15 6.25
C ILE A 62 2.14 3.42 7.22
N THR A 63 2.81 2.36 6.76
CA THR A 63 3.73 1.59 7.59
C THR A 63 4.96 2.42 8.00
N SER A 64 5.52 3.24 7.11
CA SER A 64 6.63 4.13 7.47
C SER A 64 6.19 5.18 8.48
N ILE A 65 5.05 5.84 8.26
CA ILE A 65 4.51 6.85 9.18
C ILE A 65 4.26 6.25 10.58
N ASN A 66 3.70 5.03 10.64
CA ASN A 66 3.45 4.36 11.91
C ASN A 66 4.75 4.04 12.67
N ARG A 67 5.84 3.71 11.97
CA ARG A 67 7.16 3.52 12.60
C ARG A 67 7.69 4.82 13.17
N ASP A 68 7.55 5.92 12.43
CA ASP A 68 7.99 7.24 12.92
C ASP A 68 7.20 7.66 14.16
N ILE A 69 5.89 7.42 14.18
CA ILE A 69 5.04 7.65 15.36
C ILE A 69 5.52 6.81 16.54
N GLU A 70 5.79 5.52 16.33
CA GLU A 70 6.27 4.64 17.39
C GLU A 70 7.62 5.11 17.95
N GLN A 71 8.55 5.53 17.09
CA GLN A 71 9.83 6.09 17.50
C GLN A 71 9.63 7.34 18.37
N VAL A 72 8.80 8.28 17.93
CA VAL A 72 8.51 9.51 18.71
C VAL A 72 7.87 9.18 20.07
N VAL A 73 7.01 8.16 20.12
CA VAL A 73 6.41 7.70 21.39
C VAL A 73 7.47 7.13 22.33
N VAL A 74 8.39 6.31 21.81
CA VAL A 74 9.50 5.75 22.61
C VAL A 74 10.44 6.85 23.09
N GLU A 75 10.86 7.75 22.20
CA GLU A 75 11.69 8.91 22.53
C GLU A 75 10.99 9.79 23.59
N GLY A 76 9.68 10.02 23.46
CA GLY A 76 8.89 10.74 24.45
C GLY A 76 8.90 10.08 25.83
N LYS A 77 8.85 8.74 25.90
CA LYS A 77 8.99 7.99 27.16
C LYS A 77 10.39 8.16 27.75
N GLU A 78 11.43 8.06 26.92
CA GLU A 78 12.82 8.25 27.36
C GLU A 78 13.07 9.67 27.87
N LEU A 79 12.59 10.69 27.15
CA LEU A 79 12.74 12.08 27.54
C LEU A 79 12.05 12.37 28.87
N LYS A 80 10.85 11.82 29.09
CA LYS A 80 10.15 11.90 30.39
C LYS A 80 10.95 11.23 31.50
N ALA A 81 11.51 10.05 31.25
CA ALA A 81 12.36 9.34 32.22
C ALA A 81 13.65 10.13 32.52
N ARG A 82 14.31 10.70 31.50
CA ARG A 82 15.50 11.56 31.66
C ARG A 82 15.16 12.82 32.46
N LYS A 83 14.03 13.48 32.16
CA LYS A 83 13.55 14.64 32.91
C LYS A 83 13.34 14.30 34.38
N ALA A 84 12.63 13.20 34.68
CA ALA A 84 12.42 12.74 36.05
C ALA A 84 13.75 12.41 36.76
N ARG A 85 14.71 11.79 36.06
CA ARG A 85 16.05 11.51 36.59
C ARG A 85 16.81 12.79 36.92
N MET A 86 16.79 13.80 36.05
CA MET A 86 17.43 15.09 36.29
C MET A 86 16.78 15.84 37.46
N LEU A 87 15.45 15.77 37.58
CA LEU A 87 14.66 16.34 38.67
C LEU A 87 14.63 15.48 39.94
N SER A 88 15.39 14.39 39.99
CA SER A 88 15.47 13.57 41.20
C SER A 88 16.12 14.34 42.35
N VAL A 89 15.65 14.08 43.57
CA VAL A 89 16.14 14.76 44.80
C VAL A 89 17.67 14.72 44.90
N ASN A 90 18.28 13.59 44.54
CA ASN A 90 19.74 13.44 44.58
C ASN A 90 20.46 14.39 43.61
N ASN A 91 19.94 14.57 42.39
CA ASN A 91 20.52 15.48 41.41
C ASN A 91 20.22 16.94 41.75
N LEU A 92 19.02 17.24 42.26
CA LEU A 92 18.68 18.57 42.77
C LEU A 92 19.58 18.99 43.94
N ARG A 93 19.83 18.08 44.91
CA ARG A 93 20.77 18.32 46.02
C ARG A 93 22.20 18.55 45.55
N LYS A 94 22.67 17.77 44.56
CA LYS A 94 24.00 17.99 43.94
C LYS A 94 24.08 19.35 43.25
N MET A 95 23.02 19.75 42.56
CA MET A 95 22.95 21.04 41.88
C MET A 95 22.90 22.20 42.89
N ALA A 96 22.11 22.08 43.95
CA ALA A 96 22.03 23.07 45.03
C ALA A 96 23.41 23.29 45.68
N LYS A 97 24.15 22.21 45.96
CA LYS A 97 25.54 22.29 46.46
C LYS A 97 26.50 22.97 45.50
N LYS A 98 26.31 22.86 44.18
CA LYS A 98 27.19 23.51 43.18
C LYS A 98 27.01 25.03 43.16
N PHE A 99 25.83 25.51 43.52
CA PHE A 99 25.48 26.94 43.49
C PHE A 99 25.26 27.51 44.90
N ASP A 100 25.77 26.83 45.93
CA ASP A 100 25.67 27.22 47.35
C ASP A 100 24.23 27.56 47.83
N LEU A 101 23.25 26.87 47.27
CA LEU A 101 21.84 26.98 47.68
C LEU A 101 21.58 26.11 48.91
N SER A 102 20.97 26.71 49.95
CA SER A 102 20.55 26.04 51.17
C SER A 102 19.09 25.56 51.08
N GLU A 103 18.73 24.57 51.90
CA GLU A 103 17.36 24.07 51.95
C GLU A 103 16.40 25.17 52.44
N PRO A 104 15.32 25.47 51.69
CA PRO A 104 14.42 26.56 52.04
C PRO A 104 13.63 26.26 53.31
N LYS A 105 13.39 27.29 54.13
CA LYS A 105 12.53 27.19 55.31
C LYS A 105 11.05 27.16 54.90
N GLN A 106 10.19 26.64 55.76
CA GLN A 106 8.76 26.44 55.46
C GLN A 106 8.02 27.69 54.95
N HIS A 107 8.39 28.89 55.40
CA HIS A 107 7.81 30.16 54.94
C HIS A 107 8.27 30.62 53.54
N GLN A 108 9.27 29.95 52.96
CA GLN A 108 9.84 30.26 51.64
C GLN A 108 9.30 29.32 50.55
N ILE A 109 8.46 28.35 50.91
CA ILE A 109 7.87 27.37 49.99
C ILE A 109 6.59 27.97 49.40
N ILE A 110 6.57 28.16 48.08
CA ILE A 110 5.38 28.61 47.34
C ILE A 110 4.76 27.39 46.66
N VAL A 111 3.53 27.04 47.06
CA VAL A 111 2.76 25.96 46.42
C VAL A 111 1.82 26.61 45.39
N ILE A 112 2.02 26.28 44.12
CA ILE A 112 1.13 26.70 43.03
C ILE A 112 0.16 25.54 42.75
N PRO A 113 -1.16 25.75 42.92
CA PRO A 113 -2.18 24.73 42.64
C PRO A 113 -2.33 24.41 41.16
#